data_AF-A0A933AYL6-F1
#
_entry.id   AF-A0A933AYL6-F1
#
_cell.length_a   1.000
_cell.length_b   1.000
_cell.length_c   1.000
_cell.angle_alpha   90.00
_cell.angle_beta   90.00
_cell.angle_gamma   90.00
#
_symmetry.space_group_name_H-M   'P 1'
#
loop_
_entity.id
_entity.type
_entity.pdbx_description
1 polymer ?
#
loop_
_entity_poly.entity_id
_entity_poly.type
_entity_poly.pdbx_seq_one_letter_code
_entity_poly.pdbx_strand_id
1 'polypeptide(L)'
;MARFAILALLLTPILLAGCQPSLPSGCPPSCLEADLLGKDLGEAELSGAHLAEANLRNARLERANLSGADLSGALLTEANLRQARLSKAILIGAQMKKANLAGADLTDANLTGSTLSGADLTGANLTRATMTGTILYDATLVGIQLSGADLRSIYMSKARMSGAQLDGSNLGGSVLSGSDLSGAVLVRAKLSGASLNMANLSSAMLNNAFLEGASLYAATLSGASLQDARLMGANLVGADLTGVDLRGADLTGALLTLSDMREASVSITDPQVAQLNEKKRLALARDADLGGVKYNRETRWPVRFSVPSTAVFME
;
A
#
# COMPACT_ATOMS: atom_id res chain seq x y z
N MET A 1 6.85 10.73 71.67
CA MET A 1 5.66 9.96 71.31
C MET A 1 4.88 10.77 70.29
N ALA A 2 4.62 10.17 69.12
CA ALA A 2 3.47 10.36 68.21
C ALA A 2 2.91 11.79 67.94
N ARG A 3 2.56 12.20 66.72
CA ARG A 3 2.70 11.71 65.34
C ARG A 3 2.08 12.85 64.52
N PHE A 4 2.85 13.48 63.63
CA PHE A 4 2.32 14.34 62.58
C PHE A 4 1.53 13.45 61.61
N ALA A 5 0.22 13.65 61.55
CA ALA A 5 -0.64 13.12 60.50
C ALA A 5 -0.74 14.20 59.41
N ILE A 6 -0.20 13.93 58.22
CA ILE A 6 -0.64 14.41 56.90
C ILE A 6 0.31 13.73 55.88
N LEU A 7 -0.27 13.23 54.78
CA LEU A 7 0.39 12.68 53.58
C LEU A 7 1.00 11.27 53.68
N ALA A 8 0.12 10.26 53.72
CA ALA A 8 0.47 8.90 53.31
C ALA A 8 -0.67 8.33 52.45
N LEU A 9 -0.59 8.55 51.13
CA LEU A 9 -1.21 7.78 50.05
C LEU A 9 -1.01 8.56 48.76
N LEU A 10 0.10 8.28 48.05
CA LEU A 10 0.38 8.52 46.61
C LEU A 10 1.90 8.50 46.32
N LEU A 11 2.65 7.62 47.00
CA LEU A 11 4.07 7.43 46.70
C LEU A 11 4.33 5.95 46.37
N THR A 12 4.83 5.78 45.14
CA THR A 12 5.42 4.60 44.47
C THR A 12 4.46 3.67 43.70
N PRO A 13 4.80 3.28 42.45
CA PRO A 13 6.16 3.11 41.92
C PRO A 13 6.40 3.75 40.52
N ILE A 14 7.21 4.82 40.40
CA ILE A 14 7.86 5.20 39.12
C ILE A 14 9.27 5.77 39.42
N LEU A 15 10.02 5.12 40.31
CA LEU A 15 11.45 5.37 40.45
C LEU A 15 12.17 4.10 40.02
N LEU A 16 12.71 4.13 38.80
CA LEU A 16 13.94 3.45 38.32
C LEU A 16 13.85 3.20 36.80
N ALA A 17 14.07 4.25 36.00
CA ALA A 17 14.63 4.14 34.65
C ALA A 17 15.07 5.56 34.26
N GLY A 18 16.38 5.80 34.36
CA GLY A 18 16.99 7.14 34.28
C GLY A 18 16.71 7.83 32.95
N CYS A 19 16.48 9.14 32.96
CA CYS A 19 16.05 9.93 31.81
C CYS A 19 17.15 10.87 31.28
N GLN A 20 17.30 10.95 29.96
CA GLN A 20 18.09 11.99 29.30
C GLN A 20 17.28 13.31 29.24
N PRO A 21 17.94 14.48 29.19
CA PRO A 21 17.33 15.77 29.53
C PRO A 21 16.28 16.33 28.54
N SER A 22 15.86 15.59 27.52
CA SER A 22 14.98 16.07 26.45
C SER A 22 13.53 15.58 26.52
N LEU A 23 13.14 14.80 27.54
CA LEU A 23 11.77 14.27 27.66
C LEU A 23 10.94 14.99 28.74
N PRO A 24 9.62 15.22 28.50
CA PRO A 24 8.72 15.72 29.53
C PRO A 24 8.65 14.76 30.72
N SER A 25 8.44 15.32 31.91
CA SER A 25 8.49 14.62 33.20
C SER A 25 7.58 13.39 33.21
N GLY A 26 8.16 12.18 33.31
CA GLY A 26 7.45 10.91 33.49
C GLY A 26 7.66 9.85 32.40
N CYS A 27 8.35 10.17 31.30
CA CYS A 27 8.69 9.16 30.29
C CYS A 27 10.11 8.62 30.54
N PRO A 28 10.36 7.30 30.64
CA PRO A 28 11.72 6.78 30.61
C PRO A 28 12.30 6.98 29.19
N PRO A 29 13.61 7.22 29.03
CA PRO A 29 14.25 7.48 27.73
C PRO A 29 14.40 6.20 26.90
N SER A 30 14.10 5.06 27.51
CA SER A 30 13.89 3.77 26.87
C SER A 30 12.56 3.25 27.38
N CYS A 31 11.56 3.26 26.51
CA CYS A 31 10.28 2.60 26.69
C CYS A 31 10.28 1.23 25.99
N LEU A 32 11.46 0.61 25.84
CA LEU A 32 11.60 -0.75 25.34
C LEU A 32 10.67 -1.67 26.16
N GLU A 33 9.80 -2.42 25.47
CA GLU A 33 8.81 -3.31 26.07
C GLU A 33 7.82 -2.63 27.06
N ALA A 34 7.72 -1.30 27.07
CA ALA A 34 6.87 -0.60 28.01
C ALA A 34 5.38 -0.92 27.78
N ASP A 35 4.64 -1.10 28.87
CA ASP A 35 3.18 -1.26 28.80
C ASP A 35 2.47 0.10 28.81
N LEU A 36 2.06 0.54 27.63
CA LEU A 36 1.38 1.80 27.35
C LEU A 36 -0.04 1.58 26.81
N LEU A 37 -0.64 0.42 27.13
CA LEU A 37 -1.98 0.03 26.73
C LEU A 37 -3.01 1.12 27.10
N GLY A 38 -3.71 1.63 26.08
CA GLY A 38 -4.79 2.61 26.26
C GLY A 38 -4.36 3.96 26.82
N LYS A 39 -3.05 4.23 26.94
CA LYS A 39 -2.55 5.48 27.51
C LYS A 39 -2.81 6.66 26.57
N ASP A 40 -3.05 7.82 27.16
CA ASP A 40 -3.11 9.08 26.43
C ASP A 40 -1.72 9.69 26.33
N LEU A 41 -1.22 9.75 25.11
CA LEU A 41 0.06 10.27 24.68
C LEU A 41 -0.16 11.26 23.52
N GLY A 42 -1.37 11.84 23.41
CA GLY A 42 -1.68 12.84 22.41
C GLY A 42 -0.77 14.05 22.54
N GLU A 43 -0.29 14.57 21.42
CA GLU A 43 0.66 15.70 21.36
C GLU A 43 1.98 15.45 22.11
N ALA A 44 2.28 14.21 22.53
CA ALA A 44 3.51 13.91 23.24
C ALA A 44 4.75 14.09 22.36
N GLU A 45 5.83 14.63 22.94
CA GLU A 45 7.13 14.76 22.30
C GLU A 45 7.97 13.49 22.55
N LEU A 46 7.96 12.60 21.57
CA LEU A 46 8.59 11.27 21.58
C LEU A 46 9.58 11.09 20.41
N SER A 47 10.11 12.20 19.88
CA SER A 47 11.06 12.17 18.77
C SER A 47 12.33 11.40 19.18
N GLY A 48 12.74 10.44 18.36
CA GLY A 48 13.89 9.57 18.64
C GLY A 48 13.71 8.62 19.83
N ALA A 49 12.50 8.48 20.38
CA ALA A 49 12.25 7.59 21.51
C ALA A 49 12.48 6.11 21.12
N HIS A 50 13.01 5.33 22.06
CA HIS A 50 13.12 3.88 21.93
C HIS A 50 11.85 3.22 22.49
N LEU A 51 10.96 2.79 21.60
CA LEU A 51 9.64 2.18 21.84
C LEU A 51 9.54 0.79 21.21
N ALA A 52 10.69 0.16 20.89
CA ALA A 52 10.70 -1.18 20.33
C ALA A 52 9.96 -2.15 21.27
N GLU A 53 9.14 -3.03 20.68
CA GLU A 53 8.33 -4.03 21.37
C GLU A 53 7.33 -3.47 22.42
N ALA A 54 7.17 -2.14 22.52
CA ALA A 54 6.27 -1.53 23.47
C ALA A 54 4.80 -1.92 23.17
N ASN A 55 4.01 -2.10 24.22
CA ASN A 55 2.58 -2.34 24.11
C ASN A 55 1.83 -1.01 24.05
N LEU A 56 1.56 -0.52 22.84
CA LEU A 56 0.83 0.72 22.56
C LEU A 56 -0.59 0.44 22.05
N ARG A 57 -1.15 -0.74 22.32
CA ARG A 57 -2.50 -1.10 21.87
C ARG A 57 -3.51 -0.11 22.42
N ASN A 58 -4.47 0.32 21.60
CA ASN A 58 -5.47 1.33 21.97
C ASN A 58 -4.90 2.67 22.49
N ALA A 59 -3.60 2.92 22.39
CA ALA A 59 -3.01 4.17 22.86
C ALA A 59 -3.50 5.34 21.99
N ARG A 60 -3.66 6.51 22.61
CA ARG A 60 -3.97 7.76 21.91
C ARG A 60 -2.65 8.50 21.68
N LEU A 61 -2.20 8.54 20.43
CA LEU A 61 -0.97 9.17 19.95
C LEU A 61 -1.29 10.26 18.92
N GLU A 62 -2.51 10.80 18.98
CA GLU A 62 -2.98 11.82 18.05
C GLU A 62 -2.06 13.03 18.11
N ARG A 63 -1.54 13.45 16.95
CA ARG A 63 -0.60 14.57 16.80
C ARG A 63 0.70 14.43 17.60
N ALA A 64 1.00 13.26 18.15
CA ALA A 64 2.26 13.00 18.83
C ALA A 64 3.44 13.13 17.85
N ASN A 65 4.58 13.61 18.36
CA ASN A 65 5.82 13.66 17.61
C ASN A 65 6.64 12.40 17.88
N LEU A 66 6.62 11.44 16.97
CA LEU A 66 7.38 10.19 16.96
C LEU A 66 8.46 10.20 15.87
N SER A 67 8.91 11.39 15.45
CA SER A 67 9.89 11.51 14.36
C SER A 67 11.19 10.79 14.72
N GLY A 68 11.65 9.89 13.87
CA GLY A 68 12.85 9.08 14.12
C GLY A 68 12.75 8.10 15.30
N ALA A 69 11.57 7.91 15.90
CA ALA A 69 11.40 6.94 16.99
C ALA A 69 11.58 5.51 16.47
N ASP A 70 12.11 4.64 17.35
CA ASP A 70 12.19 3.21 17.09
C ASP A 70 10.96 2.51 17.69
N LEU A 71 10.06 2.06 16.83
CA LEU A 71 8.84 1.32 17.11
C LEU A 71 8.92 -0.11 16.56
N SER A 72 10.13 -0.64 16.38
CA SER A 72 10.33 -1.99 15.85
C SER A 72 9.60 -3.02 16.70
N GLY A 73 8.74 -3.84 16.08
CA GLY A 73 7.93 -4.85 16.76
C GLY A 73 6.85 -4.31 17.71
N ALA A 74 6.66 -2.98 17.82
CA ALA A 74 5.69 -2.39 18.73
C ALA A 74 4.25 -2.84 18.43
N LEU A 75 3.45 -2.98 19.48
CA LEU A 75 2.07 -3.46 19.41
C LEU A 75 1.12 -2.26 19.41
N LEU A 76 0.70 -1.83 18.23
CA LEU A 76 -0.09 -0.62 17.96
C LEU A 76 -1.51 -0.94 17.47
N THR A 77 -1.99 -2.16 17.70
CA THR A 77 -3.35 -2.57 17.31
C THR A 77 -4.38 -1.58 17.87
N GLU A 78 -5.24 -1.07 16.98
CA GLU A 78 -6.30 -0.11 17.31
C GLU A 78 -5.80 1.20 17.97
N ALA A 79 -4.50 1.53 17.86
CA ALA A 79 -3.96 2.81 18.31
C ALA A 79 -4.44 3.98 17.43
N ASN A 80 -4.64 5.15 18.03
CA ASN A 80 -4.96 6.38 17.31
C ASN A 80 -3.69 7.22 17.09
N LEU A 81 -3.14 7.19 15.88
CA LEU A 81 -1.97 7.95 15.40
C LEU A 81 -2.38 9.07 14.43
N ARG A 82 -3.64 9.52 14.48
CA ARG A 82 -4.16 10.54 13.57
C ARG A 82 -3.29 11.79 13.62
N GLN A 83 -2.86 12.27 12.45
CA GLN A 83 -1.97 13.44 12.32
C GLN A 83 -0.65 13.36 13.11
N ALA A 84 -0.22 12.16 13.54
CA ALA A 84 1.07 11.99 14.21
C ALA A 84 2.23 12.24 13.24
N ARG A 85 3.36 12.70 13.78
CA ARG A 85 4.61 12.87 13.01
C ARG A 85 5.49 11.65 13.25
N LEU A 86 5.61 10.80 12.24
CA LEU A 86 6.38 9.56 12.21
C LEU A 86 7.50 9.63 11.16
N SER A 87 7.87 10.84 10.72
CA SER A 87 8.92 11.01 9.71
C SER A 87 10.21 10.31 10.16
N LYS A 88 10.80 9.49 9.29
CA LYS A 88 11.99 8.66 9.57
C LYS A 88 11.84 7.64 10.73
N ALA A 89 10.63 7.37 11.23
CA ALA A 89 10.42 6.38 12.26
C ALA A 89 10.76 4.95 11.76
N ILE A 90 11.22 4.10 12.68
CA ILE A 90 11.52 2.69 12.42
C ILE A 90 10.34 1.87 12.94
N LEU A 91 9.54 1.31 12.04
CA LEU A 91 8.31 0.55 12.31
C LEU A 91 8.45 -0.91 11.82
N ILE A 92 9.68 -1.43 11.79
CA ILE A 92 9.97 -2.77 11.27
C ILE A 92 9.19 -3.80 12.09
N GLY A 93 8.36 -4.61 11.42
CA GLY A 93 7.54 -5.63 12.08
C GLY A 93 6.48 -5.11 13.06
N ALA A 94 6.21 -3.80 13.11
CA ALA A 94 5.21 -3.23 13.99
C ALA A 94 3.79 -3.78 13.68
N GLN A 95 2.99 -4.00 14.72
CA GLN A 95 1.63 -4.53 14.59
C GLN A 95 0.61 -3.41 14.71
N MET A 96 0.14 -2.87 13.59
CA MET A 96 -0.76 -1.72 13.51
C MET A 96 -2.13 -2.10 12.93
N LYS A 97 -2.60 -3.33 13.19
CA LYS A 97 -3.91 -3.79 12.73
C LYS A 97 -5.00 -2.83 13.21
N LYS A 98 -5.84 -2.34 12.29
CA LYS A 98 -6.91 -1.35 12.56
C LYS A 98 -6.44 -0.05 13.26
N ALA A 99 -5.16 0.30 13.21
CA ALA A 99 -4.70 1.59 13.71
C ALA A 99 -5.26 2.73 12.84
N ASN A 100 -5.47 3.90 13.43
CA ASN A 100 -5.85 5.10 12.71
C ASN A 100 -4.61 5.98 12.48
N LEU A 101 -4.09 6.01 11.26
CA LEU A 101 -2.99 6.86 10.80
C LEU A 101 -3.48 7.97 9.85
N ALA A 102 -4.76 8.33 9.87
CA ALA A 102 -5.29 9.32 8.95
C ALA A 102 -4.54 10.66 9.07
N GLY A 103 -4.03 11.15 7.94
CA GLY A 103 -3.22 12.36 7.84
C GLY A 103 -1.87 12.32 8.58
N ALA A 104 -1.38 11.15 9.01
CA ALA A 104 -0.07 11.03 9.64
C ALA A 104 1.07 11.25 8.62
N ASP A 105 2.19 11.78 9.08
CA ASP A 105 3.40 11.96 8.29
C ASP A 105 4.39 10.82 8.57
N LEU A 106 4.50 9.86 7.66
CA LEU A 106 5.48 8.77 7.68
C LEU A 106 6.54 8.94 6.57
N THR A 107 6.84 10.17 6.16
CA THR A 107 7.87 10.45 5.15
C THR A 107 9.20 9.81 5.55
N ASP A 108 9.83 9.06 4.63
CA ASP A 108 11.08 8.34 4.86
C ASP A 108 11.04 7.28 6.01
N ALA A 109 9.87 6.88 6.49
CA ALA A 109 9.74 5.85 7.52
C ALA A 109 10.03 4.43 6.99
N ASN A 110 10.45 3.52 7.86
CA ASN A 110 10.68 2.12 7.53
C ASN A 110 9.62 1.21 8.15
N LEU A 111 8.68 0.74 7.35
CA LEU A 111 7.57 -0.15 7.71
C LEU A 111 7.80 -1.61 7.29
N THR A 112 9.03 -2.01 6.98
CA THR A 112 9.35 -3.36 6.47
C THR A 112 8.73 -4.45 7.34
N GLY A 113 7.96 -5.35 6.72
CA GLY A 113 7.32 -6.48 7.40
C GLY A 113 6.26 -6.13 8.45
N SER A 114 5.86 -4.85 8.57
CA SER A 114 4.78 -4.44 9.48
C SER A 114 3.39 -4.93 9.01
N THR A 115 2.43 -4.97 9.92
CA THR A 115 1.04 -5.33 9.62
C THR A 115 0.09 -4.16 9.88
N LEU A 116 -0.61 -3.72 8.85
CA LEU A 116 -1.58 -2.63 8.84
C LEU A 116 -2.97 -3.10 8.35
N SER A 117 -3.30 -4.39 8.47
CA SER A 117 -4.59 -4.90 7.98
C SER A 117 -5.77 -4.14 8.62
N GLY A 118 -6.65 -3.61 7.78
CA GLY A 118 -7.80 -2.79 8.19
C GLY A 118 -7.46 -1.43 8.81
N ALA A 119 -6.20 -0.97 8.74
CA ALA A 119 -5.81 0.36 9.20
C ALA A 119 -6.38 1.46 8.29
N ASP A 120 -6.56 2.66 8.87
CA ASP A 120 -6.93 3.86 8.13
C ASP A 120 -5.70 4.73 7.92
N LEU A 121 -5.25 4.86 6.66
CA LEU A 121 -4.17 5.73 6.21
C LEU A 121 -4.69 6.83 5.27
N THR A 122 -5.96 7.21 5.38
CA THR A 122 -6.56 8.25 4.53
C THR A 122 -5.73 9.53 4.60
N GLY A 123 -5.26 9.99 3.43
CA GLY A 123 -4.44 11.19 3.29
C GLY A 123 -3.08 11.17 4.01
N ALA A 124 -2.61 10.01 4.49
CA ALA A 124 -1.29 9.90 5.10
C ALA A 124 -0.18 10.13 4.07
N ASN A 125 0.98 10.60 4.54
CA ASN A 125 2.15 10.79 3.70
C ASN A 125 3.21 9.70 3.97
N LEU A 126 3.44 8.83 2.99
CA LEU A 126 4.45 7.77 2.98
C LEU A 126 5.45 7.98 1.82
N THR A 127 5.64 9.23 1.41
CA THR A 127 6.64 9.58 0.39
C THR A 127 8.00 9.00 0.78
N ARG A 128 8.61 8.25 -0.16
CA ARG A 128 9.89 7.54 0.02
C ARG A 128 9.96 6.57 1.23
N ALA A 129 8.82 6.16 1.79
CA ALA A 129 8.81 5.14 2.84
C ALA A 129 9.26 3.79 2.29
N THR A 130 9.87 2.97 3.15
CA THR A 130 10.19 1.56 2.84
C THR A 130 9.11 0.67 3.43
N MET A 131 8.41 -0.08 2.59
CA MET A 131 7.25 -0.91 2.96
C MET A 131 7.35 -2.33 2.38
N THR A 132 8.57 -2.83 2.19
CA THR A 132 8.80 -4.16 1.63
C THR A 132 8.17 -5.22 2.53
N GLY A 133 7.34 -6.09 1.93
CA GLY A 133 6.66 -7.17 2.65
C GLY A 133 5.61 -6.72 3.68
N THR A 134 5.23 -5.44 3.69
CA THR A 134 4.17 -4.92 4.56
C THR A 134 2.80 -5.53 4.19
N ILE A 135 1.92 -5.72 5.17
CA ILE A 135 0.57 -6.27 4.96
C ILE A 135 -0.48 -5.17 5.18
N LEU A 136 -1.24 -4.84 4.14
CA LEU A 136 -2.27 -3.80 4.08
C LEU A 136 -3.64 -4.36 3.66
N TYR A 137 -3.90 -5.64 3.95
CA TYR A 137 -5.17 -6.28 3.57
C TYR A 137 -6.37 -5.46 4.10
N ASP A 138 -7.28 -5.09 3.20
CA ASP A 138 -8.50 -4.32 3.51
C ASP A 138 -8.24 -2.97 4.23
N ALA A 139 -7.04 -2.40 4.07
CA ALA A 139 -6.73 -1.07 4.59
C ALA A 139 -7.36 0.04 3.73
N THR A 140 -7.62 1.20 4.33
CA THR A 140 -8.11 2.40 3.65
C THR A 140 -6.94 3.36 3.43
N LEU A 141 -6.64 3.69 2.17
CA LEU A 141 -5.52 4.52 1.74
C LEU A 141 -5.99 5.59 0.72
N VAL A 142 -7.22 6.07 0.86
CA VAL A 142 -7.79 7.07 -0.06
C VAL A 142 -6.94 8.34 -0.02
N GLY A 143 -6.51 8.80 -1.20
CA GLY A 143 -5.66 9.99 -1.34
C GLY A 143 -4.30 9.90 -0.67
N ILE A 144 -3.80 8.69 -0.39
CA ILE A 144 -2.47 8.49 0.22
C ILE A 144 -1.34 8.98 -0.68
N GLN A 145 -0.26 9.49 -0.09
CA GLN A 145 0.95 9.87 -0.82
C GLN A 145 2.02 8.78 -0.67
N LEU A 146 2.39 8.14 -1.76
CA LEU A 146 3.35 7.02 -1.84
C LEU A 146 4.42 7.27 -2.93
N SER A 147 4.57 8.51 -3.38
CA SER A 147 5.53 8.89 -4.41
C SER A 147 6.95 8.44 -4.03
N GLY A 148 7.59 7.68 -4.93
CA GLY A 148 8.92 7.11 -4.72
C GLY A 148 9.05 6.09 -3.57
N ALA A 149 7.96 5.60 -2.99
CA ALA A 149 8.01 4.57 -1.94
C ALA A 149 8.48 3.21 -2.48
N ASP A 150 9.14 2.42 -1.62
CA ASP A 150 9.50 1.03 -1.91
C ASP A 150 8.43 0.08 -1.36
N LEU A 151 7.58 -0.40 -2.26
CA LEU A 151 6.41 -1.24 -2.01
C LEU A 151 6.63 -2.67 -2.55
N ARG A 152 7.88 -3.10 -2.74
CA ARG A 152 8.18 -4.44 -3.27
C ARG A 152 7.56 -5.53 -2.42
N SER A 153 6.93 -6.51 -3.09
CA SER A 153 6.30 -7.67 -2.45
C SER A 153 5.30 -7.32 -1.34
N ILE A 154 4.67 -6.14 -1.41
CA ILE A 154 3.64 -5.73 -0.46
C ILE A 154 2.34 -6.51 -0.70
N TYR A 155 1.61 -6.81 0.37
CA TYR A 155 0.33 -7.52 0.31
C TYR A 155 -0.82 -6.57 0.61
N MET A 156 -1.53 -6.11 -0.41
CA MET A 156 -2.62 -5.14 -0.27
C MET A 156 -3.88 -5.52 -1.04
N SER A 157 -4.16 -6.82 -1.13
CA SER A 157 -5.41 -7.31 -1.70
C SER A 157 -6.62 -6.62 -1.04
N LYS A 158 -7.57 -6.19 -1.87
CA LYS A 158 -8.79 -5.45 -1.46
C LYS A 158 -8.57 -4.11 -0.76
N ALA A 159 -7.37 -3.56 -0.76
CA ALA A 159 -7.13 -2.23 -0.22
C ALA A 159 -7.91 -1.16 -1.02
N ARG A 160 -8.37 -0.11 -0.34
CA ARG A 160 -9.03 1.05 -0.98
C ARG A 160 -8.02 2.16 -1.18
N MET A 161 -7.67 2.47 -2.43
CA MET A 161 -6.58 3.38 -2.81
C MET A 161 -7.02 4.35 -3.91
N SER A 162 -8.31 4.70 -3.96
CA SER A 162 -8.80 5.64 -4.96
C SER A 162 -8.06 6.99 -4.84
N GLY A 163 -7.59 7.49 -5.98
CA GLY A 163 -6.80 8.72 -6.07
C GLY A 163 -5.41 8.68 -5.42
N ALA A 164 -4.88 7.51 -5.06
CA ALA A 164 -3.55 7.38 -4.46
C ALA A 164 -2.44 7.94 -5.38
N GLN A 165 -1.45 8.60 -4.79
CA GLN A 165 -0.28 9.14 -5.50
C GLN A 165 0.87 8.13 -5.39
N LEU A 166 1.15 7.39 -6.45
CA LEU A 166 2.13 6.29 -6.52
C LEU A 166 3.20 6.55 -7.58
N ASP A 167 3.39 7.79 -8.00
CA ASP A 167 4.34 8.16 -9.05
C ASP A 167 5.78 7.74 -8.68
N GLY A 168 6.44 7.06 -9.63
CA GLY A 168 7.80 6.53 -9.46
C GLY A 168 7.99 5.49 -8.36
N SER A 169 6.93 5.04 -7.69
CA SER A 169 7.00 4.03 -6.62
C SER A 169 7.37 2.64 -7.18
N ASN A 170 7.91 1.77 -6.31
CA ASN A 170 8.31 0.42 -6.68
C ASN A 170 7.39 -0.64 -6.09
N LEU A 171 6.46 -1.14 -6.89
CA LEU A 171 5.49 -2.20 -6.57
C LEU A 171 5.89 -3.57 -7.17
N GLY A 172 7.16 -3.78 -7.53
CA GLY A 172 7.60 -5.03 -8.16
C GLY A 172 7.22 -6.26 -7.34
N GLY A 173 6.57 -7.25 -7.98
CA GLY A 173 6.12 -8.49 -7.33
C GLY A 173 5.08 -8.33 -6.22
N SER A 174 4.43 -7.16 -6.12
CA SER A 174 3.37 -6.91 -5.13
C SER A 174 2.07 -7.66 -5.43
N VAL A 175 1.22 -7.82 -4.41
CA VAL A 175 -0.10 -8.44 -4.52
C VAL A 175 -1.18 -7.40 -4.26
N LEU A 176 -1.76 -6.90 -5.34
CA LEU A 176 -2.79 -5.84 -5.42
C LEU A 176 -4.16 -6.40 -5.82
N SER A 177 -4.33 -7.73 -5.80
CA SER A 177 -5.51 -8.37 -6.36
C SER A 177 -6.81 -7.88 -5.69
N GLY A 178 -7.76 -7.43 -6.52
CA GLY A 178 -9.04 -6.87 -6.06
C GLY A 178 -8.95 -5.51 -5.36
N SER A 179 -7.81 -4.81 -5.38
CA SER A 179 -7.71 -3.46 -4.81
C SER A 179 -8.44 -2.42 -5.67
N ASP A 180 -8.87 -1.32 -5.05
CA ASP A 180 -9.41 -0.16 -5.74
C ASP A 180 -8.32 0.91 -5.93
N LEU A 181 -7.81 1.04 -7.15
CA LEU A 181 -6.83 2.04 -7.60
C LEU A 181 -7.48 3.03 -8.59
N SER A 182 -8.80 3.20 -8.55
CA SER A 182 -9.49 4.12 -9.46
C SER A 182 -8.95 5.55 -9.33
N GLY A 183 -8.63 6.17 -10.47
CA GLY A 183 -8.02 7.50 -10.53
C GLY A 183 -6.63 7.62 -9.90
N ALA A 184 -5.96 6.50 -9.54
CA ALA A 184 -4.62 6.55 -8.96
C ALA A 184 -3.57 7.07 -9.96
N VAL A 185 -2.54 7.71 -9.44
CA VAL A 185 -1.41 8.24 -10.21
C VAL A 185 -0.23 7.29 -10.11
N LEU A 186 0.01 6.53 -11.16
CA LEU A 186 1.04 5.47 -11.25
C LEU A 186 2.10 5.82 -12.31
N VAL A 187 2.29 7.11 -12.61
CA VAL A 187 3.23 7.56 -13.64
C VAL A 187 4.64 7.10 -13.30
N ARG A 188 5.30 6.38 -14.22
CA ARG A 188 6.62 5.77 -14.02
C ARG A 188 6.71 4.77 -12.85
N ALA A 189 5.58 4.29 -12.32
CA ALA A 189 5.59 3.27 -11.28
C ALA A 189 6.16 1.95 -11.81
N LYS A 190 6.87 1.22 -10.96
CA LYS A 190 7.46 -0.09 -11.29
C LYS A 190 6.55 -1.19 -10.76
N LEU A 191 5.87 -1.88 -11.65
CA LEU A 191 4.87 -2.93 -11.38
C LEU A 191 5.29 -4.28 -12.00
N SER A 192 6.53 -4.45 -12.42
CA SER A 192 6.98 -5.68 -13.07
C SER A 192 6.72 -6.89 -12.17
N GLY A 193 6.04 -7.90 -12.72
CA GLY A 193 5.60 -9.10 -12.01
C GLY A 193 4.55 -8.89 -10.91
N ALA A 194 3.96 -7.70 -10.78
CA ALA A 194 2.90 -7.45 -9.80
C ALA A 194 1.60 -8.17 -10.17
N SER A 195 0.83 -8.57 -9.16
CA SER A 195 -0.50 -9.16 -9.33
C SER A 195 -1.58 -8.11 -9.09
N LEU A 196 -2.17 -7.60 -10.18
CA LEU A 196 -3.27 -6.64 -10.25
C LEU A 196 -4.60 -7.33 -10.63
N ASN A 197 -4.70 -8.64 -10.45
CA ASN A 197 -5.87 -9.40 -10.90
C ASN A 197 -7.15 -8.86 -10.25
N MET A 198 -8.18 -8.61 -11.07
CA MET A 198 -9.46 -8.04 -10.64
C MET A 198 -9.35 -6.69 -9.93
N ALA A 199 -8.21 -5.99 -10.03
CA ALA A 199 -8.07 -4.65 -9.48
C ALA A 199 -8.89 -3.66 -10.31
N ASN A 200 -9.42 -2.63 -9.64
CA ASN A 200 -10.04 -1.50 -10.31
C ASN A 200 -9.00 -0.40 -10.55
N LEU A 201 -8.64 -0.15 -11.80
CA LEU A 201 -7.74 0.90 -12.28
C LEU A 201 -8.47 1.88 -13.21
N SER A 202 -9.81 1.95 -13.15
CA SER A 202 -10.57 2.89 -13.98
C SER A 202 -10.03 4.31 -13.84
N SER A 203 -9.80 4.97 -14.97
CA SER A 203 -9.24 6.34 -15.04
C SER A 203 -7.88 6.53 -14.35
N ALA A 204 -7.14 5.46 -14.04
CA ALA A 204 -5.80 5.56 -13.47
C ALA A 204 -4.79 6.09 -14.51
N MET A 205 -3.75 6.79 -14.03
CA MET A 205 -2.67 7.32 -14.85
C MET A 205 -1.42 6.43 -14.75
N LEU A 206 -1.22 5.54 -15.70
CA LEU A 206 -0.08 4.61 -15.79
C LEU A 206 0.92 5.01 -16.90
N ASN A 207 0.96 6.29 -17.28
CA ASN A 207 1.88 6.77 -18.31
C ASN A 207 3.33 6.39 -17.95
N ASN A 208 4.07 5.81 -18.90
CA ASN A 208 5.46 5.38 -18.73
C ASN A 208 5.67 4.35 -17.59
N ALA A 209 4.62 3.64 -17.15
CA ALA A 209 4.74 2.62 -16.10
C ALA A 209 5.38 1.33 -16.64
N PHE A 210 6.03 0.58 -15.74
CA PHE A 210 6.72 -0.67 -16.03
C PHE A 210 5.87 -1.85 -15.53
N LEU A 211 5.14 -2.52 -16.41
CA LEU A 211 4.23 -3.64 -16.10
C LEU A 211 4.72 -4.96 -16.71
N GLU A 212 6.01 -5.12 -16.97
CA GLU A 212 6.54 -6.33 -17.61
C GLU A 212 6.22 -7.57 -16.77
N GLY A 213 5.58 -8.57 -17.38
CA GLY A 213 5.13 -9.79 -16.71
C GLY A 213 4.09 -9.59 -15.61
N ALA A 214 3.51 -8.40 -15.46
CA ALA A 214 2.45 -8.16 -14.49
C ALA A 214 1.17 -8.92 -14.87
N SER A 215 0.42 -9.36 -13.88
CA SER A 215 -0.86 -10.01 -14.09
C SER A 215 -2.00 -9.03 -13.83
N LEU A 216 -2.74 -8.66 -14.87
CA LEU A 216 -3.93 -7.80 -14.84
C LEU A 216 -5.19 -8.60 -15.21
N TYR A 217 -5.20 -9.90 -14.90
CA TYR A 217 -6.30 -10.78 -15.25
C TYR A 217 -7.63 -10.24 -14.69
N ALA A 218 -8.60 -10.03 -15.58
CA ALA A 218 -9.90 -9.47 -15.23
C ALA A 218 -9.88 -8.13 -14.49
N ALA A 219 -8.80 -7.35 -14.61
CA ALA A 219 -8.75 -6.00 -14.06
C ALA A 219 -9.64 -5.04 -14.86
N THR A 220 -10.14 -3.99 -14.21
CA THR A 220 -10.88 -2.92 -14.87
C THR A 220 -9.95 -1.74 -15.10
N LEU A 221 -9.67 -1.39 -16.35
CA LEU A 221 -8.81 -0.26 -16.72
C LEU A 221 -9.57 0.81 -17.51
N SER A 222 -10.90 0.77 -17.56
CA SER A 222 -11.70 1.67 -18.40
C SER A 222 -11.31 3.14 -18.24
N GLY A 223 -10.99 3.78 -19.37
CA GLY A 223 -10.53 5.18 -19.45
C GLY A 223 -9.15 5.46 -18.84
N ALA A 224 -8.38 4.45 -18.44
CA ALA A 224 -7.01 4.64 -17.95
C ALA A 224 -6.07 5.11 -19.06
N SER A 225 -4.98 5.76 -18.68
CA SER A 225 -3.92 6.18 -19.60
C SER A 225 -2.68 5.32 -19.39
N LEU A 226 -2.28 4.57 -20.42
CA LEU A 226 -1.11 3.69 -20.46
C LEU A 226 -0.14 4.14 -21.56
N GLN A 227 -0.09 5.44 -21.88
CA GLN A 227 0.82 5.95 -22.90
C GLN A 227 2.27 5.62 -22.53
N ASP A 228 3.02 5.08 -23.49
CA ASP A 228 4.41 4.64 -23.33
C ASP A 228 4.63 3.60 -22.21
N ALA A 229 3.58 2.94 -21.73
CA ALA A 229 3.71 1.91 -20.71
C ALA A 229 4.31 0.63 -21.29
N ARG A 230 5.08 -0.10 -20.48
CA ARG A 230 5.71 -1.37 -20.86
C ARG A 230 4.91 -2.53 -20.30
N LEU A 231 4.16 -3.22 -21.16
CA LEU A 231 3.32 -4.37 -20.81
C LEU A 231 3.86 -5.67 -21.39
N MET A 232 5.16 -5.75 -21.66
CA MET A 232 5.77 -6.93 -22.26
C MET A 232 5.49 -8.17 -21.42
N GLY A 233 4.87 -9.19 -22.02
CA GLY A 233 4.50 -10.43 -21.32
C GLY A 233 3.42 -10.28 -20.23
N ALA A 234 2.75 -9.13 -20.13
CA ALA A 234 1.70 -8.93 -19.15
C ALA A 234 0.45 -9.77 -19.47
N ASN A 235 -0.26 -10.24 -18.45
CA ASN A 235 -1.52 -10.95 -18.63
C ASN A 235 -2.70 -9.98 -18.54
N LEU A 236 -3.36 -9.71 -19.66
CA LEU A 236 -4.51 -8.80 -19.78
C LEU A 236 -5.81 -9.56 -20.08
N VAL A 237 -5.82 -10.89 -20.00
CA VAL A 237 -7.02 -11.67 -20.31
C VAL A 237 -8.16 -11.31 -19.37
N GLY A 238 -9.34 -11.11 -19.93
CA GLY A 238 -10.55 -10.69 -19.23
C GLY A 238 -10.55 -9.23 -18.79
N ALA A 239 -9.44 -8.49 -18.99
CA ALA A 239 -9.36 -7.09 -18.60
C ALA A 239 -10.29 -6.21 -19.43
N ASP A 240 -10.90 -5.24 -18.78
CA ASP A 240 -11.66 -4.18 -19.45
C ASP A 240 -10.70 -3.04 -19.78
N LEU A 241 -10.33 -2.91 -21.05
CA LEU A 241 -9.47 -1.85 -21.58
C LEU A 241 -10.29 -0.78 -22.31
N THR A 242 -11.60 -0.69 -22.08
CA THR A 242 -12.45 0.22 -22.84
C THR A 242 -11.99 1.67 -22.72
N GLY A 243 -11.82 2.35 -23.86
CA GLY A 243 -11.37 3.74 -23.92
C GLY A 243 -9.94 4.00 -23.41
N VAL A 244 -9.14 2.95 -23.14
CA VAL A 244 -7.76 3.10 -22.67
C VAL A 244 -6.89 3.76 -23.74
N ASP A 245 -5.97 4.62 -23.30
CA ASP A 245 -4.95 5.19 -24.16
C ASP A 245 -3.66 4.35 -24.13
N LEU A 246 -3.39 3.60 -25.21
CA LEU A 246 -2.21 2.74 -25.40
C LEU A 246 -1.21 3.31 -26.42
N ARG A 247 -1.28 4.61 -26.77
CA ARG A 247 -0.31 5.21 -27.71
C ARG A 247 1.11 5.03 -27.18
N GLY A 248 2.01 4.52 -28.02
CA GLY A 248 3.40 4.23 -27.65
C GLY A 248 3.61 3.04 -26.69
N ALA A 249 2.55 2.38 -26.21
CA ALA A 249 2.68 1.27 -25.28
C ALA A 249 3.31 0.03 -25.95
N ASP A 250 4.14 -0.71 -25.19
CA ASP A 250 4.74 -1.96 -25.63
C ASP A 250 4.01 -3.17 -25.03
N LEU A 251 3.14 -3.80 -25.80
CA LEU A 251 2.41 -5.03 -25.44
C LEU A 251 3.07 -6.29 -26.03
N THR A 252 4.35 -6.25 -26.42
CA THR A 252 5.01 -7.42 -27.03
C THR A 252 4.91 -8.65 -26.11
N GLY A 253 4.29 -9.72 -26.62
CA GLY A 253 4.09 -10.97 -25.87
C GLY A 253 3.04 -10.91 -24.75
N ALA A 254 2.30 -9.80 -24.61
CA ALA A 254 1.19 -9.73 -23.67
C ALA A 254 0.06 -10.71 -24.06
N LEU A 255 -0.60 -11.28 -23.06
CA LEU A 255 -1.74 -12.18 -23.26
C LEU A 255 -3.03 -11.37 -23.28
N LEU A 256 -3.70 -11.29 -24.43
CA LEU A 256 -4.95 -10.55 -24.60
C LEU A 256 -6.14 -11.47 -24.81
N THR A 257 -5.90 -12.72 -25.24
CA THR A 257 -6.96 -13.66 -25.59
C THR A 257 -6.88 -14.97 -24.81
N LEU A 258 -8.01 -15.68 -24.73
CA LEU A 258 -8.06 -17.00 -24.10
C LEU A 258 -7.21 -18.05 -24.83
N SER A 259 -7.02 -17.91 -26.15
CA SER A 259 -6.13 -18.80 -26.90
C SER A 259 -4.70 -18.73 -26.39
N ASP A 260 -4.23 -17.53 -26.05
CA ASP A 260 -2.88 -17.32 -25.53
C ASP A 260 -2.72 -17.93 -24.12
N MET A 261 -3.77 -17.84 -23.30
CA MET A 261 -3.82 -18.44 -21.95
C MET A 261 -3.91 -19.97 -21.92
N ARG A 262 -4.32 -20.65 -23.01
CA ARG A 262 -4.29 -22.12 -23.04
C ARG A 262 -2.87 -22.66 -23.16
N GLU A 263 -1.97 -21.88 -23.74
CA GLU A 263 -0.53 -22.17 -23.78
C GLU A 263 0.18 -21.72 -22.48
N ALA A 264 -0.33 -20.67 -21.83
CA ALA A 264 0.16 -20.17 -20.55
C ALA A 264 -0.79 -20.57 -19.40
N SER A 265 -0.61 -21.78 -18.85
CA SER A 265 -1.36 -22.29 -17.69
C SER A 265 -1.60 -21.18 -16.67
N VAL A 266 -2.87 -20.88 -16.38
CA VAL A 266 -3.29 -19.93 -15.33
C VAL A 266 -2.41 -20.17 -14.12
N SER A 267 -1.49 -19.24 -13.82
CA SER A 267 -0.72 -19.31 -12.59
C SER A 267 -1.71 -19.04 -11.46
N ILE A 268 -2.27 -20.11 -10.89
CA ILE A 268 -3.17 -20.09 -9.73
C ILE A 268 -2.36 -19.78 -8.45
N THR A 269 -1.37 -18.89 -8.54
CA THR A 269 -0.58 -18.43 -7.40
C THR A 269 -1.21 -17.24 -6.70
N ASP A 270 -2.23 -16.61 -7.31
CA ASP A 270 -3.00 -15.53 -6.71
C ASP A 270 -4.10 -16.09 -5.76
N PRO A 271 -4.03 -15.79 -4.45
CA PRO A 271 -5.03 -16.23 -3.48
C PRO A 271 -6.46 -15.75 -3.77
N GLN A 272 -6.64 -14.57 -4.37
CA GLN A 272 -7.97 -14.04 -4.70
C GLN A 272 -8.61 -14.80 -5.86
N VAL A 273 -7.83 -15.14 -6.89
CA VAL A 273 -8.32 -15.94 -8.03
C VAL A 273 -8.64 -17.36 -7.59
N ALA A 274 -7.79 -17.95 -6.74
CA ALA A 274 -7.99 -19.29 -6.19
C ALA A 274 -9.27 -19.42 -5.35
N GLN A 275 -9.68 -18.35 -4.66
CA GLN A 275 -10.89 -18.31 -3.84
C GLN A 275 -12.19 -18.20 -4.65
N LEU A 276 -12.13 -17.94 -5.97
CA LEU A 276 -13.32 -17.84 -6.80
C LEU A 276 -13.96 -19.21 -7.05
N ASN A 277 -15.29 -19.26 -6.95
CA ASN A 277 -16.03 -20.42 -7.43
C ASN A 277 -15.95 -20.53 -8.97
N GLU A 278 -16.25 -21.72 -9.50
CA GLU A 278 -16.14 -22.03 -10.92
C GLU A 278 -16.95 -21.07 -11.80
N LYS A 279 -18.20 -20.76 -11.41
CA LYS A 279 -19.05 -19.81 -12.14
C LYS A 279 -18.39 -18.42 -12.29
N LYS A 280 -17.77 -17.91 -11.23
CA LYS A 280 -17.05 -16.62 -11.27
C LYS A 280 -15.80 -16.71 -12.14
N ARG A 281 -15.02 -17.80 -12.02
CA ARG A 281 -13.84 -18.02 -12.87
C ARG A 281 -14.21 -18.04 -14.36
N LEU A 282 -15.27 -18.76 -14.72
CA LEU A 282 -15.78 -18.82 -16.09
C LEU A 282 -16.27 -17.46 -16.59
N ALA A 283 -16.91 -16.65 -15.74
CA ALA A 283 -17.34 -15.31 -16.12
C ALA A 283 -16.16 -14.38 -16.43
N LEU A 284 -15.03 -14.56 -15.76
CA LEU A 284 -13.82 -13.75 -15.96
C LEU A 284 -12.94 -14.25 -17.12
N ALA A 285 -13.06 -15.52 -17.49
CA ALA A 285 -12.31 -16.13 -18.57
C ALA A 285 -12.90 -15.72 -19.94
N ARG A 286 -12.49 -14.56 -20.43
CA ARG A 286 -12.82 -14.00 -21.75
C ARG A 286 -11.63 -13.22 -22.31
N ASP A 287 -11.69 -12.86 -23.58
CA ASP A 287 -10.67 -11.98 -24.17
C ASP A 287 -10.75 -10.57 -23.55
N ALA A 288 -9.65 -9.82 -23.64
CA ALA A 288 -9.62 -8.43 -23.21
C ALA A 288 -10.58 -7.57 -24.04
N ASP A 289 -11.33 -6.68 -23.39
CA ASP A 289 -12.23 -5.76 -24.09
C ASP A 289 -11.47 -4.51 -24.51
N LEU A 290 -11.24 -4.36 -25.82
CA LEU A 290 -10.48 -3.26 -26.42
C LEU A 290 -11.38 -2.17 -27.04
N GLY A 291 -12.67 -2.12 -26.66
CA GLY A 291 -13.61 -1.15 -27.20
C GLY A 291 -13.18 0.31 -27.03
N GLY A 292 -12.95 1.04 -28.11
CA GLY A 292 -12.56 2.45 -28.08
C GLY A 292 -11.11 2.70 -27.62
N VAL A 293 -10.28 1.66 -27.51
CA VAL A 293 -8.85 1.80 -27.18
C VAL A 293 -8.17 2.68 -28.20
N LYS A 294 -7.35 3.63 -27.74
CA LYS A 294 -6.55 4.50 -28.59
C LYS A 294 -5.15 3.91 -28.77
N TYR A 295 -4.67 3.84 -30.00
CA TYR A 295 -3.32 3.35 -30.32
C TYR A 295 -2.73 4.14 -31.48
N ASN A 296 -1.40 4.10 -31.65
CA ASN A 296 -0.70 4.77 -32.75
C ASN A 296 0.32 3.82 -33.40
N ARG A 297 1.16 4.34 -34.31
CA ARG A 297 2.20 3.55 -35.00
C ARG A 297 3.30 3.04 -34.07
N GLU A 298 3.46 3.64 -32.90
CA GLU A 298 4.47 3.27 -31.90
C GLU A 298 3.96 2.19 -30.96
N THR A 299 2.64 2.00 -30.85
CA THR A 299 2.03 0.91 -30.08
C THR A 299 2.46 -0.45 -30.64
N ARG A 300 3.10 -1.26 -29.81
CA ARG A 300 3.58 -2.61 -30.20
C ARG A 300 2.62 -3.66 -29.69
N TRP A 301 1.97 -4.38 -30.60
CA TRP A 301 1.03 -5.46 -30.27
C TRP A 301 1.73 -6.82 -30.20
N PRO A 302 1.13 -7.82 -29.51
CA PRO A 302 1.63 -9.19 -29.57
C PRO A 302 1.68 -9.73 -31.00
N VAL A 303 2.61 -10.66 -31.26
CA VAL A 303 2.75 -11.29 -32.58
C VAL A 303 1.45 -12.02 -32.95
N ARG A 304 0.98 -11.86 -34.18
CA ARG A 304 -0.28 -12.43 -34.71
C ARG A 304 -1.56 -11.93 -34.02
N PHE A 305 -1.46 -10.92 -33.16
CA PHE A 305 -2.64 -10.25 -32.63
C PHE A 305 -3.27 -9.36 -33.71
N SER A 306 -4.59 -9.51 -33.92
CA SER A 306 -5.35 -8.66 -34.83
C SER A 306 -6.09 -7.61 -34.01
N VAL A 307 -5.72 -6.34 -34.17
CA VAL A 307 -6.36 -5.21 -33.48
C VAL A 307 -7.83 -5.12 -33.91
N PRO A 308 -8.80 -5.13 -32.98
CA PRO A 308 -10.20 -5.09 -33.34
C PRO A 308 -10.61 -3.74 -33.94
N SER A 309 -11.62 -3.75 -34.81
CA SER A 309 -12.14 -2.53 -35.47
C SER A 309 -12.77 -1.51 -34.51
N THR A 310 -13.07 -1.93 -33.29
CA THR A 310 -13.55 -1.05 -32.21
C THR A 310 -12.44 -0.20 -31.60
N ALA A 311 -11.16 -0.54 -31.83
CA ALA A 311 -10.04 0.30 -31.42
C ALA A 311 -9.86 1.48 -32.40
N VAL A 312 -9.45 2.62 -31.86
CA VAL A 312 -9.27 3.89 -32.56
C VAL A 312 -7.79 4.13 -32.83
N PHE A 313 -7.42 4.16 -34.10
CA PHE A 313 -6.09 4.61 -34.51
C PHE A 313 -5.99 6.13 -34.38
N MET A 314 -4.92 6.60 -33.75
CA MET A 314 -4.55 8.00 -33.58
C MET A 314 -3.23 8.22 -34.30
N GLU A 315 -3.15 9.27 -35.13
CA GLU A 315 -1.93 9.64 -35.84
C GLU A 315 -0.79 10.06 -34.91
#